data_AF-A0A370M001-F1
#
_entry.id   AF-A0A370M001-F1
#
_cell.length_a   1.000
_cell.length_b   1.000
_cell.length_c   1.000
_cell.angle_alpha   90.00
_cell.angle_beta   90.00
_cell.angle_gamma   90.00
#
_symmetry.space_group_name_H-M   'P 1'
#
loop_
_entity.id
_entity.type
_entity.pdbx_description
1 polymer ?
#
loop_
_entity_poly.entity_id
_entity_poly.type
_entity_poly.pdbx_seq_one_letter_code
_entity_poly.pdbx_strand_id
1 'polypeptide(L)'
;MMLQSQTQIRKSSKSRHSIRITKKKTLTLKDEINQYFDENGYLSYSTKKKKYVILGTNSPKDGLLECPECHVGQLMVIRSYKTKKRFMGCSNYYNGCKASSPLLQKAMLKATKIPCKFCSWPTIIFRYSRKEKWIKRCANFNCSGKKKA
;
A
#
# COMPACT_ATOMS: atom_id res chain seq x y z
N MET A 1 -76.28 14.20 2.58
CA MET A 1 -74.95 14.54 3.12
C MET A 1 -74.05 13.32 2.99
N MET A 2 -73.31 13.19 1.89
CA MET A 2 -72.32 12.11 1.72
C MET A 2 -70.94 12.65 2.10
N LEU A 3 -70.38 12.16 3.20
CA LEU A 3 -69.00 12.43 3.60
C LEU A 3 -68.08 11.48 2.83
N GLN A 4 -67.39 11.99 1.81
CA GLN A 4 -66.30 11.26 1.16
C GLN A 4 -65.06 11.35 2.05
N SER A 5 -64.73 10.26 2.75
CA SER A 5 -63.48 10.14 3.48
C SER A 5 -62.33 9.90 2.49
N GLN A 6 -61.52 10.94 2.27
CA GLN A 6 -60.28 10.80 1.51
C GLN A 6 -59.23 10.12 2.41
N THR A 7 -59.05 8.81 2.26
CA THR A 7 -57.91 8.09 2.84
C THR A 7 -56.64 8.56 2.13
N GLN A 8 -55.92 9.48 2.77
CA GLN A 8 -54.58 9.90 2.37
C GLN A 8 -53.62 8.70 2.52
N ILE A 9 -53.35 8.00 1.42
CA ILE A 9 -52.30 6.97 1.36
C ILE A 9 -50.96 7.67 1.60
N ARG A 10 -50.45 7.59 2.83
CA ARG A 10 -49.10 8.07 3.16
C ARG A 10 -48.11 7.30 2.28
N LYS A 11 -47.52 7.98 1.29
CA LYS A 11 -46.43 7.43 0.45
C LYS A 11 -45.36 6.88 1.39
N SER A 12 -45.07 5.59 1.29
CA SER A 12 -44.10 4.92 2.15
C SER A 12 -42.78 5.67 2.11
N SER A 13 -42.23 5.97 3.28
CA SER A 13 -40.94 6.64 3.40
C SER A 13 -39.89 5.79 2.69
N LYS A 14 -39.40 6.24 1.53
CA LYS A 14 -38.26 5.60 0.86
C LYS A 14 -37.18 5.37 1.89
N SER A 15 -36.79 4.10 2.10
CA SER A 15 -35.78 3.77 3.11
C SER A 15 -34.52 4.57 2.78
N ARG A 16 -34.11 5.44 3.71
CA ARG A 16 -33.05 6.43 3.44
C ARG A 16 -31.67 5.78 3.29
N HIS A 17 -31.56 4.46 3.49
CA HIS A 17 -30.31 3.72 3.45
C HIS A 17 -30.45 2.48 2.55
N SER A 18 -30.39 2.69 1.24
CA SER A 18 -30.14 1.58 0.30
C SER A 18 -28.64 1.50 0.00
N ILE A 19 -28.02 0.38 0.39
CA ILE A 19 -26.64 0.11 0.01
C ILE A 19 -26.65 -0.32 -1.46
N ARG A 20 -26.19 0.56 -2.36
CA ARG A 20 -25.98 0.19 -3.77
C ARG A 20 -24.86 -0.84 -3.85
N ILE A 21 -25.20 -2.07 -4.18
CA ILE A 21 -24.26 -3.16 -4.43
C ILE A 21 -23.73 -3.00 -5.85
N THR A 22 -22.43 -2.77 -5.98
CA THR A 22 -21.73 -2.70 -7.27
C THR A 22 -20.71 -3.82 -7.36
N LYS A 23 -20.39 -4.27 -8.58
CA LYS A 23 -19.35 -5.31 -8.80
C LYS A 23 -18.02 -4.98 -8.13
N LYS A 24 -17.65 -3.69 -8.10
CA LYS A 24 -16.43 -3.22 -7.41
C LYS A 24 -16.50 -3.44 -5.89
N LYS A 25 -17.63 -3.13 -5.26
CA LYS A 25 -17.79 -3.31 -3.81
C LYS A 25 -17.77 -4.79 -3.42
N THR A 26 -18.40 -5.65 -4.22
CA THR A 26 -18.38 -7.09 -3.97
C THR A 26 -16.99 -7.68 -4.13
N LEU A 27 -16.18 -7.20 -5.09
CA LEU A 27 -14.77 -7.59 -5.23
C LEU A 27 -13.93 -7.12 -4.03
N THR A 28 -14.04 -5.85 -3.61
CA THR A 28 -13.30 -5.37 -2.44
C THR A 28 -13.63 -6.17 -1.18
N LEU A 29 -14.92 -6.48 -0.96
CA LEU A 29 -15.34 -7.28 0.19
C LEU A 29 -14.76 -8.70 0.13
N LYS A 30 -14.73 -9.34 -1.05
CA LYS A 30 -14.09 -10.65 -1.23
C LYS A 30 -12.60 -10.60 -0.92
N ASP A 31 -11.89 -9.58 -1.40
CA ASP A 31 -10.46 -9.39 -1.12
C ASP A 31 -10.21 -9.22 0.38
N GLU A 32 -11.05 -8.45 1.08
CA GLU A 32 -10.98 -8.25 2.54
C GLU A 32 -11.23 -9.54 3.32
N ILE A 33 -12.21 -10.35 2.90
CA ILE A 33 -12.49 -11.66 3.51
C ILE A 33 -11.30 -12.61 3.31
N ASN A 34 -10.78 -12.72 2.09
CA ASN A 34 -9.63 -13.58 1.81
C ASN A 34 -8.41 -13.17 2.65
N GLN A 35 -8.16 -11.86 2.75
CA GLN A 35 -7.08 -11.32 3.55
C GLN A 35 -7.20 -11.60 5.05
N TYR A 36 -8.42 -11.76 5.57
CA TYR A 36 -8.67 -12.13 6.97
C TYR A 36 -8.38 -13.61 7.24
N PHE A 37 -8.66 -14.49 6.28
CA PHE A 37 -8.44 -15.93 6.38
C PHE A 37 -7.04 -16.38 5.92
N ASP A 38 -6.17 -15.44 5.51
CA ASP A 38 -4.79 -15.74 5.13
C ASP A 38 -3.99 -16.27 6.34
N GLU A 39 -3.49 -17.50 6.26
CA GLU A 39 -2.59 -18.08 7.28
C GLU A 39 -1.29 -17.29 7.44
N ASN A 40 -0.80 -16.71 6.34
CA ASN A 40 0.39 -15.86 6.31
C ASN A 40 0.08 -14.38 6.61
N GLY A 41 -1.13 -14.09 7.09
CA GLY A 41 -1.56 -12.75 7.48
C GLY A 41 -0.81 -12.26 8.72
N TYR A 42 -0.34 -11.01 8.70
CA TYR A 42 0.26 -10.32 9.83
C TYR A 42 -0.40 -8.94 10.04
N LEU A 43 -0.47 -8.53 11.30
CA LEU A 43 -1.11 -7.28 11.71
C LEU A 43 -0.13 -6.11 11.68
N SER A 44 -0.15 -5.25 10.67
CA SER A 44 0.76 -4.09 10.57
C SER A 44 0.12 -2.78 11.03
N TYR A 45 0.86 -1.91 11.73
CA TYR A 45 0.34 -0.57 12.06
C TYR A 45 0.48 0.41 10.90
N SER A 46 -0.61 1.08 10.52
CA SER A 46 -0.59 2.14 9.51
C SER A 46 -0.62 3.52 10.15
N THR A 47 0.51 4.22 10.14
CA THR A 47 0.58 5.61 10.65
C THR A 47 -0.28 6.60 9.88
N LYS A 48 -0.53 6.35 8.58
CA LYS A 48 -1.44 7.16 7.77
C LYS A 48 -2.89 7.03 8.22
N LYS A 49 -3.34 5.82 8.55
CA LYS A 49 -4.73 5.53 8.95
C LYS A 49 -4.94 5.52 10.47
N LYS A 50 -3.86 5.61 11.26
CA LYS A 50 -3.85 5.44 12.73
C LYS A 50 -4.57 4.18 13.21
N LYS A 51 -4.41 3.08 12.47
CA LYS A 51 -5.02 1.79 12.80
C LYS A 51 -4.15 0.64 12.33
N TYR A 52 -4.35 -0.51 12.94
CA TYR A 52 -3.79 -1.76 12.45
C TYR A 52 -4.51 -2.21 11.18
N VAL A 53 -3.74 -2.82 10.28
CA VAL A 53 -4.17 -3.33 8.99
C VAL A 53 -3.57 -4.72 8.86
N ILE A 54 -4.43 -5.72 8.66
CA ILE A 54 -4.02 -7.07 8.32
C ILE A 54 -3.35 -6.99 6.94
N LEU A 55 -2.18 -7.56 6.75
CA LEU A 55 -1.46 -7.69 5.48
C LEU A 55 -1.09 -9.16 5.32
N GLY A 56 -1.12 -9.74 4.13
CA GLY A 56 -0.93 -11.18 3.97
C GLY A 56 -0.51 -11.55 2.55
N THR A 57 -1.16 -12.59 1.99
CA THR A 57 -0.91 -13.06 0.61
C THR A 57 -1.36 -12.03 -0.42
N ASN A 58 -2.40 -11.27 -0.08
CA ASN A 58 -2.74 -10.02 -0.76
C ASN A 58 -1.71 -8.94 -0.41
N SER A 59 -0.58 -9.03 -1.13
CA SER A 59 0.47 -8.03 -1.15
C SER A 59 -0.12 -6.61 -1.22
N PRO A 60 0.43 -5.63 -0.48
CA PRO A 60 0.03 -4.25 -0.67
C PRO A 60 0.19 -3.88 -2.15
N LYS A 61 -0.77 -3.14 -2.72
CA LYS A 61 -0.74 -2.76 -4.15
C LYS A 61 0.57 -2.09 -4.58
N ASP A 62 1.21 -1.39 -3.65
CA ASP A 62 2.47 -0.67 -3.82
C ASP A 62 3.72 -1.51 -3.43
N GLY A 63 3.52 -2.79 -3.09
CA GLY A 63 4.57 -3.75 -2.79
C GLY A 63 5.40 -4.11 -4.02
N LEU A 64 6.72 -4.11 -3.87
CA LEU A 64 7.65 -4.31 -4.99
C LEU A 64 8.24 -5.72 -5.00
N LEU A 65 8.86 -6.11 -3.90
CA LEU A 65 9.58 -7.38 -3.72
C LEU A 65 9.40 -7.84 -2.29
N GLU A 66 9.58 -9.14 -2.05
CA GLU A 66 9.64 -9.70 -0.71
C GLU A 66 10.83 -9.14 0.08
N CYS A 67 10.64 -8.99 1.39
CA CYS A 67 11.65 -8.45 2.27
C CYS A 67 12.71 -9.52 2.58
N PRO A 68 14.00 -9.27 2.29
CA PRO A 68 15.06 -10.24 2.54
C PRO A 68 15.42 -10.41 4.02
N GLU A 69 14.92 -9.54 4.92
CA GLU A 69 15.21 -9.65 6.36
C GLU A 69 14.14 -10.44 7.12
N CYS A 70 12.86 -10.20 6.81
CA CYS A 70 11.76 -10.83 7.54
C CYS A 70 11.01 -11.90 6.75
N HIS A 71 11.16 -11.97 5.42
CA HIS A 71 10.47 -12.89 4.49
C HIS A 71 8.93 -12.91 4.54
N VAL A 72 8.32 -12.18 5.48
CA VAL A 72 6.87 -12.09 5.68
C VAL A 72 6.30 -10.86 4.97
N GLY A 73 7.03 -9.74 5.02
CA GLY A 73 6.59 -8.48 4.43
C GLY A 73 7.19 -8.22 3.05
N GLN A 74 6.75 -7.13 2.43
CA GLN A 74 7.26 -6.67 1.15
C GLN A 74 7.92 -5.30 1.26
N LEU A 75 8.98 -5.08 0.49
CA LEU A 75 9.64 -3.81 0.32
C LEU A 75 8.77 -2.88 -0.53
N MET A 76 8.53 -1.68 -0.01
CA MET A 76 7.76 -0.64 -0.67
C MET A 76 8.34 0.74 -0.37
N VAL A 77 7.97 1.73 -1.19
CA VAL A 77 8.35 3.12 -0.94
C VAL A 77 7.39 3.72 0.10
N ILE A 78 7.92 3.99 1.28
CA ILE A 78 7.17 4.56 2.40
C ILE A 78 7.55 6.03 2.53
N ARG A 79 6.55 6.88 2.77
CA ARG A 79 6.76 8.28 3.17
C ARG A 79 6.44 8.41 4.65
N SER A 80 7.42 8.83 5.44
CA SER A 80 7.22 9.06 6.87
C SER A 80 6.19 10.17 7.07
N TYR A 81 5.19 9.93 7.91
CA TYR A 81 4.23 10.97 8.26
C TYR A 81 4.86 12.09 9.11
N LYS A 82 5.82 11.73 9.99
CA LYS A 82 6.53 12.66 10.88
C LYS A 82 7.53 13.53 10.11
N THR A 83 8.48 12.92 9.42
CA THR A 83 9.57 13.66 8.77
C THR A 83 9.27 14.09 7.33
N LYS A 84 8.16 13.61 6.74
CA LYS A 84 7.80 13.77 5.33
C LYS A 84 8.84 13.24 4.32
N LYS A 85 9.94 12.64 4.80
CA LYS A 85 10.97 12.01 3.99
C LYS A 85 10.49 10.65 3.50
N ARG A 86 10.90 10.27 2.29
CA ARG A 86 10.63 8.97 1.69
C ARG A 86 11.81 8.02 1.90
N PHE A 87 11.52 6.76 2.13
CA PHE A 87 12.50 5.70 2.30
C PHE A 87 11.93 4.41 1.74
N MET A 88 12.81 3.48 1.37
CA MET A 88 12.39 2.13 1.03
C MET A 88 12.29 1.37 2.35
N GLY A 89 11.16 0.75 2.64
CA GLY A 89 10.94 0.03 3.90
C GLY A 89 10.04 -1.18 3.72
N CYS A 90 10.13 -2.12 4.64
CA CYS A 90 9.23 -3.26 4.71
C CYS A 90 7.82 -2.80 5.12
N SER A 91 6.78 -3.42 4.56
CA SER A 91 5.40 -3.28 5.02
C SER A 91 5.23 -3.69 6.50
N ASN A 92 6.08 -4.60 6.99
CA ASN A 92 6.11 -5.05 8.39
C ASN A 92 7.07 -4.23 9.29
N TYR A 93 7.47 -3.02 8.87
CA TYR A 93 8.44 -2.18 9.59
C TYR A 93 8.00 -1.86 11.02
N TYR A 94 6.72 -1.58 11.26
CA TYR A 94 6.22 -1.21 12.60
C TYR A 94 6.19 -2.37 13.59
N ASN A 95 6.29 -3.61 13.13
CA ASN A 95 6.30 -4.80 14.00
C ASN A 95 7.73 -5.28 14.31
N GLY A 96 8.75 -4.46 14.03
CA GLY A 96 10.14 -4.76 14.38
C GLY A 96 11.06 -5.11 13.21
N CYS A 97 10.57 -5.16 11.97
CA CYS A 97 11.43 -5.35 10.80
C CYS A 97 12.33 -4.12 10.60
N LYS A 98 13.66 -4.34 10.52
CA LYS A 98 14.67 -3.27 10.43
C LYS A 98 15.02 -2.87 8.99
N ALA A 99 14.52 -3.62 8.01
CA ALA A 99 14.73 -3.39 6.58
C ALA A 99 14.22 -2.01 6.17
N SER A 100 15.13 -1.04 6.18
CA SER A 100 14.86 0.33 5.77
C SER A 100 16.11 0.94 5.13
N SER A 101 15.91 1.71 4.07
CA SER A 101 16.98 2.40 3.37
C SER A 101 16.52 3.80 2.97
N PRO A 102 17.29 4.86 3.28
CA PRO A 102 16.95 6.21 2.86
C PRO A 102 16.98 6.31 1.34
N LEU A 103 15.95 6.92 0.77
CA LEU A 103 15.91 7.20 -0.67
C LEU A 103 16.33 8.66 -0.93
N LEU A 104 16.70 8.94 -2.18
CA LEU A 104 16.88 10.31 -2.66
C LEU A 104 15.60 11.09 -2.36
N GLN A 105 15.67 12.30 -1.80
CA GLN A 105 14.46 13.03 -1.40
C GLN A 105 13.93 13.96 -2.50
N LYS A 106 14.84 14.64 -3.23
CA LYS A 106 14.50 15.68 -4.21
C LYS A 106 14.27 15.15 -5.63
N ALA A 107 14.78 13.96 -5.96
CA ALA A 107 14.68 13.40 -7.31
C ALA A 107 13.25 12.98 -7.69
N MET A 108 12.93 12.87 -8.98
CA MET A 108 11.79 12.06 -9.41
C MET A 108 12.18 10.58 -9.32
N LEU A 109 11.39 9.76 -8.64
CA LEU A 109 11.66 8.34 -8.43
C LEU A 109 10.58 7.47 -9.06
N LYS A 110 11.02 6.38 -9.69
CA LYS A 110 10.20 5.25 -10.08
C LYS A 110 10.83 3.99 -9.50
N ALA A 111 10.09 3.28 -8.66
CA ALA A 111 10.55 2.00 -8.13
C ALA A 111 10.16 0.87 -9.09
N THR A 112 11.08 -0.07 -9.30
CA THR A 112 10.85 -1.23 -10.19
C THR A 112 10.79 -2.51 -9.37
N LYS A 113 10.08 -3.52 -9.88
CA LYS A 113 10.05 -4.86 -9.27
C LYS A 113 11.26 -5.73 -9.65
N ILE A 114 12.36 -5.10 -10.07
CA ILE A 114 13.58 -5.80 -10.49
C ILE A 114 14.49 -5.95 -9.27
N PRO A 115 14.76 -7.18 -8.79
CA PRO A 115 15.64 -7.41 -7.66
C PRO A 115 17.09 -7.12 -8.04
N CYS A 116 17.84 -6.60 -7.08
CA CYS A 116 19.29 -6.42 -7.19
C CYS A 116 19.98 -7.77 -6.95
N LYS A 117 20.95 -8.12 -7.81
CA LYS A 117 21.70 -9.39 -7.74
C LYS A 117 22.48 -9.60 -6.43
N PHE A 118 22.82 -8.53 -5.71
CA PHE A 118 23.68 -8.61 -4.52
C PHE A 118 22.93 -8.60 -3.19
N CYS A 119 21.81 -7.89 -3.12
CA CYS A 119 21.09 -7.69 -1.85
C CYS A 119 19.60 -8.05 -1.94
N SER A 120 19.08 -8.40 -3.11
CA SER A 120 17.66 -8.69 -3.34
C SER A 120 16.71 -7.50 -3.13
N TRP A 121 17.25 -6.29 -2.89
CA TRP A 121 16.44 -5.07 -2.82
C TRP A 121 16.01 -4.60 -4.21
N PRO A 122 14.89 -3.85 -4.33
CA PRO A 122 14.41 -3.36 -5.59
C PRO A 122 15.37 -2.35 -6.21
N THR A 123 15.37 -2.28 -7.53
CA THR A 123 16.06 -1.23 -8.25
C THR A 123 15.16 0.01 -8.40
N ILE A 124 15.73 1.20 -8.26
CA ILE A 124 15.05 2.47 -8.49
C ILE A 124 15.61 3.14 -9.74
N ILE A 125 14.75 3.85 -10.45
CA ILE A 125 15.11 4.71 -11.57
C ILE A 125 14.78 6.14 -11.16
N PHE A 126 15.74 7.05 -11.31
CA PHE A 126 15.57 8.44 -10.89
C PHE A 126 16.20 9.44 -11.86
N ARG A 127 15.75 10.69 -11.75
CA ARG A 127 16.34 11.88 -12.38
C ARG A 127 16.10 13.10 -11.49
N TYR A 128 16.98 14.10 -11.48
CA TYR A 128 16.75 15.33 -10.73
C TYR A 128 15.99 16.37 -11.55
N SER A 129 16.36 16.52 -12.82
CA SER A 129 15.73 17.45 -13.74
C SER A 129 15.06 16.74 -14.92
N ARG A 130 14.17 17.45 -15.63
CA ARG A 130 13.53 16.92 -16.84
C ARG A 130 14.53 16.69 -17.98
N LYS A 131 15.62 17.46 -18.01
CA LYS A 131 16.68 17.41 -19.03
C LYS A 131 17.68 16.26 -18.82
N GLU A 132 17.76 15.75 -17.59
CA GLU A 132 18.67 14.65 -17.26
C GLU A 132 18.12 13.30 -17.70
N LYS A 133 19.03 12.40 -18.06
CA LYS A 133 18.70 11.00 -18.34
C LYS A 133 18.27 10.29 -17.05
N TRP A 134 17.43 9.28 -17.20
CA TRP A 134 17.04 8.41 -16.09
C TRP A 134 18.22 7.52 -15.69
N ILE A 135 18.60 7.56 -14.41
CA ILE A 135 19.67 6.76 -13.83
C ILE A 135 19.06 5.60 -13.04
N LYS A 136 19.56 4.39 -13.27
CA LYS A 136 19.15 3.16 -12.57
C LYS A 136 20.13 2.87 -11.43
N ARG A 137 19.63 2.72 -10.20
CA ARG A 137 20.46 2.40 -9.01
C ARG A 137 19.72 1.49 -8.04
N CYS A 138 20.44 0.70 -7.26
CA CYS A 138 19.84 -0.09 -6.18
C CYS A 138 19.22 0.83 -5.10
N ALA A 139 18.07 0.44 -4.54
CA ALA A 139 17.40 1.17 -3.47
C ALA A 139 18.12 1.07 -2.11
N ASN A 140 18.88 -0.01 -1.89
CA ASN A 140 19.62 -0.20 -0.65
C ASN A 140 20.85 0.71 -0.62
N PHE A 141 20.94 1.57 0.39
CA PHE A 141 22.05 2.48 0.55
C PHE A 141 23.36 1.74 0.80
N ASN A 142 23.30 0.64 1.55
CA ASN A 142 24.41 -0.19 2.00
C ASN A 142 24.75 -1.33 1.03
N CYS A 143 24.19 -1.33 -0.18
CA CYS A 143 24.47 -2.38 -1.16
C CYS A 143 25.95 -2.42 -1.55
N SER A 144 26.58 -3.59 -1.40
CA SER A 144 27.98 -3.86 -1.77
C SER A 144 28.25 -3.58 -3.26
N GLY A 145 27.25 -3.77 -4.13
CA GLY A 145 27.34 -3.49 -5.56
C GLY A 145 27.54 -2.01 -5.92
N LYS A 146 27.37 -1.06 -4.98
CA LYS A 146 27.70 0.36 -5.22
C LYS A 146 29.19 0.64 -5.30
N LYS A 147 30.05 -0.23 -4.76
CA LYS A 147 31.51 -0.03 -4.74
C LYS A 147 32.18 -0.44 -6.06
N LYS A 148 31.44 -0.98 -7.02
CA LYS A 148 31.98 -1.54 -8.28
C LYS A 148 31.36 -0.91 -9.54
N ALA A 149 30.77 0.27 -9.45
CA ALA A 149 30.13 0.96 -10.58
C ALA A 149 30.54 2.42 -10.65
#